data_AF-A0A662BQC7-F1
#
_entry.id   AF-A0A662BQC7-F1
#
_cell.length_a   1.000
_cell.length_b   1.000
_cell.length_c   1.000
_cell.angle_alpha   90.00
_cell.angle_beta   90.00
_cell.angle_gamma   90.00
#
_symmetry.space_group_name_H-M   'P 1'
#
loop_
_entity.id
_entity.type
_entity.pdbx_description
1 polymer ?
#
loop_
_entity_poly.entity_id
_entity_poly.type
_entity_poly.pdbx_seq_one_letter_code
_entity_poly.pdbx_strand_id
1 'polypeptide(L)'
;MKKTIYIFAVLGLLMGACDKIEEPYLEPIGIGGDHKVSVTVEFLDDVAGTYDLNVFIIEDGIIAPQKNDEASIGPAPDWMDYEHNHILRASLTSNFGVDLADNPSSGTIVKNEFSFGISEEWVLDNLFFLVFITNGGDFEILQAAEIKISGPSAKANDKVILLEEFTGHTCVNCPEATMLAHDLKTTYGEQLLLLSIHAGALAEPDDSPYDTDFRTNTGTAIFNQFAPLGVPTGMVNRTSYDGGVVLWKDSWEPAVADLVGLPQQASIDILVELDEK
;
A
#
# COMPACT_ATOMS: atom_id res chain seq x y z
N MET A 1 -46.79 -53.40 2.00
CA MET A 1 -46.94 -52.15 1.23
C MET A 1 -45.55 -51.71 0.80
N LYS A 2 -45.29 -51.75 -0.51
CA LYS A 2 -44.03 -51.36 -1.15
C LYS A 2 -43.92 -49.84 -1.13
N LYS A 3 -42.76 -49.29 -0.74
CA LYS A 3 -42.34 -47.95 -1.16
C LYS A 3 -40.98 -48.07 -1.84
N THR A 4 -41.06 -48.04 -3.15
CA THR A 4 -39.99 -47.97 -4.14
C THR A 4 -39.20 -46.68 -3.92
N ILE A 5 -37.89 -46.78 -3.69
CA ILE A 5 -36.96 -45.65 -3.83
C ILE A 5 -36.39 -45.78 -5.25
N TYR A 6 -36.71 -44.80 -6.09
CA TYR A 6 -36.17 -44.70 -7.44
C TYR A 6 -34.74 -44.19 -7.37
N ILE A 7 -33.80 -45.05 -7.77
CA ILE A 7 -32.46 -44.66 -8.20
C ILE A 7 -32.63 -44.15 -9.64
N PHE A 8 -32.43 -42.85 -9.86
CA PHE A 8 -32.15 -42.31 -11.18
C PHE A 8 -30.67 -41.97 -11.24
N ALA A 9 -29.91 -42.83 -11.93
CA ALA A 9 -28.64 -42.45 -12.50
C ALA A 9 -28.93 -41.59 -13.73
N VAL A 10 -28.34 -40.40 -13.81
CA VAL A 10 -28.16 -39.69 -15.08
C VAL A 10 -26.66 -39.54 -15.28
N LEU A 11 -26.15 -40.37 -16.18
CA LEU A 11 -24.84 -40.24 -16.81
C LEU A 11 -25.07 -39.49 -18.14
N GLY A 12 -24.37 -38.38 -18.34
CA GLY A 12 -24.40 -37.57 -19.58
C GLY A 12 -23.74 -36.22 -19.30
N LEU A 13 -22.41 -36.14 -19.32
CA LEU A 13 -21.57 -35.71 -20.46
C LEU A 13 -21.75 -34.23 -20.85
N LEU A 14 -20.69 -33.48 -20.57
CA LEU A 14 -20.25 -32.18 -21.12
C LEU A 14 -21.22 -31.45 -22.06
N MET A 15 -21.53 -30.20 -21.73
CA MET A 15 -21.03 -29.02 -22.46
C MET A 15 -21.67 -27.74 -21.89
N GLY A 16 -20.82 -26.73 -21.65
CA GLY A 16 -21.22 -25.34 -21.88
C GLY A 16 -22.07 -24.66 -20.82
N ALA A 17 -21.48 -24.43 -19.65
CA ALA A 17 -21.57 -23.13 -18.97
C ALA A 17 -20.38 -23.07 -18.02
N CYS A 18 -19.18 -22.94 -18.61
CA CYS A 18 -18.14 -22.15 -17.97
C CYS A 18 -18.70 -20.72 -17.99
N ASP A 19 -19.61 -20.43 -17.07
CA ASP A 19 -19.87 -19.07 -16.67
C ASP A 19 -18.57 -18.66 -16.01
N LYS A 20 -17.74 -18.01 -16.82
CA LYS A 20 -16.66 -17.18 -16.36
C LYS A 20 -17.30 -16.27 -15.32
N ILE A 21 -17.10 -16.59 -14.06
CA ILE A 21 -17.06 -15.57 -13.03
C ILE A 21 -15.86 -14.73 -13.49
N GLU A 22 -16.14 -13.65 -14.20
CA GLU A 22 -15.14 -12.60 -14.41
C GLU A 22 -14.81 -12.13 -13.00
N GLU A 23 -13.70 -12.63 -12.45
CA GLU A 23 -13.10 -12.10 -11.24
C GLU A 23 -12.62 -10.69 -11.58
N PRO A 24 -13.28 -9.60 -11.13
CA PRO A 24 -12.91 -8.25 -11.55
C PRO A 24 -11.72 -7.70 -10.75
N TYR A 25 -10.88 -8.57 -10.20
CA TYR A 25 -9.82 -8.19 -9.26
C TYR A 25 -8.54 -8.98 -9.57
N LEU A 26 -7.95 -8.71 -10.74
CA LEU A 26 -6.58 -9.11 -11.05
C LEU A 26 -5.65 -7.92 -10.79
N GLU A 27 -4.62 -8.13 -9.97
CA GLU A 27 -3.42 -7.28 -9.88
C GLU A 27 -2.21 -8.21 -9.97
N PRO A 28 -1.06 -7.83 -10.56
CA PRO A 28 -0.85 -6.85 -11.63
C PRO A 28 -0.09 -7.50 -12.80
N ILE A 29 -0.30 -7.00 -14.01
CA ILE A 29 0.77 -7.04 -15.02
C ILE A 29 0.85 -5.61 -15.51
N GLY A 30 2.04 -5.02 -15.42
CA GLY A 30 2.38 -3.96 -16.35
C GLY A 30 2.19 -4.52 -17.76
N ILE A 31 1.01 -4.35 -18.34
CA ILE A 31 0.76 -4.80 -19.70
C ILE A 31 1.61 -3.91 -20.59
N GLY A 32 2.81 -4.41 -20.90
CA GLY A 32 3.59 -4.01 -22.07
C GLY A 32 4.31 -2.67 -21.99
N GLY A 33 5.11 -2.45 -20.94
CA GLY A 33 6.15 -1.41 -20.94
C GLY A 33 7.54 -2.03 -20.77
N ASP A 34 8.54 -1.49 -21.47
CA ASP A 34 9.95 -1.86 -21.29
C ASP A 34 10.60 -1.10 -20.10
N HIS A 35 9.80 -0.41 -19.28
CA HIS A 35 10.28 0.29 -18.09
C HIS A 35 10.70 -0.70 -17.00
N LYS A 36 11.72 -0.32 -16.23
CA LYS A 36 12.27 -1.13 -15.16
C LYS A 36 12.51 -0.31 -13.90
N VAL A 37 12.35 -0.96 -12.75
CA VAL A 37 12.84 -0.46 -11.47
C VAL A 37 13.76 -1.51 -10.85
N SER A 38 14.98 -1.09 -10.55
CA SER A 38 15.98 -1.89 -9.86
C SER A 38 16.10 -1.41 -8.42
N VAL A 39 15.99 -2.33 -7.47
CA VAL A 39 16.13 -2.08 -6.04
C VAL A 39 17.35 -2.84 -5.54
N THR A 40 18.29 -2.11 -4.92
CA THR A 40 19.42 -2.70 -4.20
C THR A 40 19.25 -2.44 -2.71
N VAL A 41 19.29 -3.50 -1.91
CA VAL A 41 19.28 -3.44 -0.45
C VAL A 41 20.65 -3.83 0.07
N GLU A 42 21.19 -3.05 1.01
CA GLU A 42 22.37 -3.42 1.81
C GLU A 42 21.96 -3.48 3.28
N PHE A 43 22.14 -4.63 3.92
CA PHE A 43 21.96 -4.77 5.37
C PHE A 43 23.19 -4.22 6.08
N LEU A 44 23.00 -3.28 7.00
CA LEU A 44 24.07 -2.57 7.70
C LEU A 44 24.47 -3.26 9.00
N ASP A 45 23.58 -4.06 9.57
CA ASP A 45 23.78 -4.83 10.79
C ASP A 45 23.48 -6.33 10.58
N ASP A 46 23.95 -7.17 11.50
CA ASP A 46 23.47 -8.55 11.60
C ASP A 46 22.03 -8.52 12.13
N VAL A 47 21.07 -8.97 11.33
CA VAL A 47 19.66 -8.99 11.71
C VAL A 47 19.07 -10.40 11.58
N ALA A 48 18.31 -10.81 12.59
CA ALA A 48 17.74 -12.15 12.66
C ALA A 48 16.30 -12.18 12.10
N GLY A 49 15.95 -13.29 11.46
CA GLY A 49 14.63 -13.48 10.85
C GLY A 49 14.68 -13.45 9.33
N THR A 50 13.51 -13.62 8.71
CA THR A 50 13.33 -13.50 7.27
C THR A 50 12.85 -12.10 6.94
N TYR A 51 13.23 -11.60 5.77
CA TYR A 51 12.87 -10.28 5.30
C TYR A 51 12.31 -10.36 3.89
N ASP A 52 11.31 -9.54 3.62
CA ASP A 52 10.62 -9.43 2.34
C ASP A 52 10.73 -8.02 1.80
N LEU A 53 10.90 -7.90 0.49
CA LEU A 53 10.90 -6.62 -0.22
C LEU A 53 9.50 -6.32 -0.75
N ASN A 54 9.02 -5.11 -0.53
CA ASN A 54 7.77 -4.59 -1.06
C ASN A 54 8.07 -3.41 -1.99
N VAL A 55 7.47 -3.40 -3.18
CA VAL A 55 7.63 -2.33 -4.18
C VAL A 55 6.26 -1.89 -4.66
N PHE A 56 5.78 -0.76 -4.13
CA PHE A 56 4.47 -0.22 -4.47
C PHE A 56 4.58 0.96 -5.43
N ILE A 57 3.55 1.16 -6.23
CA ILE A 57 3.32 2.39 -6.99
C ILE A 57 2.23 3.17 -6.26
N ILE A 58 2.53 4.42 -5.93
CA ILE A 58 1.59 5.36 -5.32
C ILE A 58 1.39 6.59 -6.20
N GLU A 59 0.26 7.28 -6.04
CA GLU A 59 -0.08 8.48 -6.79
C GLU A 59 -0.58 9.62 -5.91
N ASP A 60 -0.10 10.82 -6.25
CA ASP A 60 -0.50 12.08 -5.65
C ASP A 60 -1.49 12.86 -6.54
N GLY A 61 -2.19 13.84 -5.95
CA GLY A 61 -2.96 14.83 -6.69
C GLY A 61 -4.21 14.32 -7.41
N ILE A 62 -4.80 13.20 -6.99
CA ILE A 62 -6.05 12.70 -7.59
C ILE A 62 -7.22 13.52 -7.05
N ILE A 63 -7.94 14.24 -7.93
CA ILE A 63 -9.12 15.02 -7.55
C ILE A 63 -10.37 14.15 -7.63
N ALA A 64 -11.00 13.90 -6.49
CA ALA A 64 -12.25 13.14 -6.41
C ALA A 64 -13.09 13.50 -5.17
N PRO A 65 -14.37 13.07 -5.12
CA PRO A 65 -15.24 13.37 -3.99
C PRO A 65 -14.89 12.60 -2.72
N GLN A 66 -14.92 13.31 -1.59
CA GLN A 66 -14.66 12.79 -0.25
C GLN A 66 -15.74 13.28 0.72
N LYS A 67 -16.30 12.40 1.55
CA LYS A 67 -17.18 12.81 2.66
C LYS A 67 -16.36 13.44 3.78
N ASN A 68 -16.92 14.46 4.42
CA ASN A 68 -16.29 15.21 5.50
C ASN A 68 -17.33 15.74 6.50
N ASP A 69 -17.12 15.54 7.81
CA ASP A 69 -17.96 16.12 8.87
C ASP A 69 -17.31 17.34 9.56
N GLU A 70 -16.06 17.69 9.24
CA GLU A 70 -15.32 18.79 9.86
C GLU A 70 -15.25 20.01 8.94
N ALA A 71 -16.16 20.97 9.14
CA ALA A 71 -16.26 22.16 8.29
C ALA A 71 -15.08 23.15 8.44
N SER A 72 -14.25 23.02 9.50
CA SER A 72 -13.07 23.88 9.67
C SER A 72 -11.92 23.52 8.73
N ILE A 73 -11.91 22.31 8.18
CA ILE A 73 -10.86 21.83 7.28
C ILE A 73 -11.25 21.84 5.80
N GLY A 74 -12.55 21.89 5.49
CA GLY A 74 -13.03 21.93 4.11
C GLY A 74 -14.56 21.84 3.99
N PRO A 75 -15.09 21.76 2.75
CA PRO A 75 -16.51 21.55 2.49
C PRO A 75 -17.08 20.34 3.25
N ALA A 76 -18.32 20.47 3.73
CA ALA A 76 -19.08 19.42 4.43
C ALA A 76 -20.56 19.50 4.02
N PRO A 77 -21.29 18.38 3.88
CA PRO A 77 -20.85 17.00 4.15
C PRO A 77 -20.04 16.37 3.00
N ASP A 78 -20.05 17.00 1.82
CA ASP A 78 -19.40 16.50 0.60
C ASP A 78 -18.30 17.48 0.16
N TRP A 79 -17.09 16.97 -0.01
CA TRP A 79 -15.94 17.69 -0.56
C TRP A 79 -15.63 17.15 -1.96
N MET A 80 -16.23 17.81 -2.96
CA MET A 80 -16.28 17.31 -4.35
C MET A 80 -14.94 17.37 -5.10
N ASP A 81 -14.08 18.30 -4.72
CA ASP A 81 -12.76 18.55 -5.28
C ASP A 81 -11.66 18.27 -4.25
N TYR A 82 -11.84 17.21 -3.45
CA TYR A 82 -10.82 16.76 -2.51
C TYR A 82 -9.62 16.20 -3.27
N GLU A 83 -8.42 16.57 -2.82
CA GLU A 83 -7.17 16.12 -3.41
C GLU A 83 -6.62 14.93 -2.60
N HIS A 84 -6.74 13.74 -3.17
CA HIS A 84 -6.16 12.54 -2.59
C HIS A 84 -4.68 12.41 -2.95
N ASN A 85 -3.86 12.13 -1.94
CA ASN A 85 -2.43 11.96 -2.07
C ASN A 85 -1.97 10.61 -1.50
N HIS A 86 -0.80 10.16 -1.93
CA HIS A 86 -0.14 8.94 -1.52
C HIS A 86 -0.99 7.67 -1.72
N ILE A 87 -1.91 7.68 -2.69
CA ILE A 87 -2.83 6.57 -2.93
C ILE A 87 -2.06 5.36 -3.44
N LEU A 88 -2.23 4.21 -2.80
CA LEU A 88 -1.77 2.93 -3.34
C LEU A 88 -2.46 2.62 -4.68
N ARG A 89 -1.71 2.61 -5.78
CA ARG A 89 -2.21 2.24 -7.12
C ARG A 89 -1.94 0.79 -7.47
N ALA A 90 -0.75 0.26 -7.16
CA ALA A 90 -0.35 -1.10 -7.49
C ALA A 90 0.80 -1.60 -6.63
N SER A 91 1.04 -2.92 -6.66
CA SER A 91 2.22 -3.58 -6.08
C SER A 91 2.98 -4.33 -7.17
N LEU A 92 4.28 -4.15 -7.31
CA LEU A 92 5.12 -4.95 -8.21
C LEU A 92 5.58 -6.28 -7.58
N THR A 93 5.28 -6.47 -6.30
CA THR A 93 5.51 -7.68 -5.52
C THR A 93 4.18 -8.35 -5.19
N SER A 94 4.21 -9.51 -4.52
CA SER A 94 2.98 -10.07 -3.94
C SER A 94 2.39 -9.13 -2.86
N ASN A 95 1.19 -9.44 -2.36
CA ASN A 95 0.49 -8.61 -1.35
C ASN A 95 1.32 -8.32 -0.08
N PHE A 96 2.30 -9.17 0.23
CA PHE A 96 3.17 -9.04 1.39
C PHE A 96 4.66 -9.05 1.01
N GLY A 97 4.97 -8.72 -0.24
CA GLY A 97 6.35 -8.61 -0.73
C GLY A 97 6.85 -9.84 -1.47
N VAL A 98 8.16 -9.94 -1.60
CA VAL A 98 8.90 -11.08 -2.16
C VAL A 98 10.12 -11.36 -1.28
N ASP A 99 10.45 -12.63 -1.10
CA ASP A 99 11.62 -13.07 -0.32
C ASP A 99 12.87 -12.24 -0.68
N LEU A 100 13.44 -11.58 0.33
CA LEU A 100 14.64 -10.74 0.19
C LEU A 100 15.86 -11.40 0.82
N ALA A 101 15.77 -11.80 2.09
CA ALA A 101 16.88 -12.39 2.83
C ALA A 101 16.43 -13.23 4.03
N ASP A 102 17.28 -14.17 4.46
CA ASP A 102 17.11 -14.99 5.67
C ASP A 102 18.36 -14.87 6.55
N ASN A 103 18.18 -14.31 7.75
CA ASN A 103 19.23 -13.98 8.72
C ASN A 103 20.46 -13.27 8.09
N PRO A 104 20.28 -12.14 7.37
CA PRO A 104 21.38 -11.46 6.71
C PRO A 104 22.37 -10.87 7.72
N SER A 105 23.66 -11.03 7.41
CA SER A 105 24.76 -10.39 8.14
C SER A 105 25.03 -8.98 7.61
N SER A 106 25.70 -8.15 8.41
CA SER A 106 26.18 -6.83 7.99
C SER A 106 27.00 -6.91 6.70
N GLY A 107 26.73 -6.00 5.75
CA GLY A 107 27.30 -5.95 4.41
C GLY A 107 26.65 -6.89 3.39
N THR A 108 25.58 -7.61 3.75
CA THR A 108 24.81 -8.41 2.78
C THR A 108 24.10 -7.48 1.80
N ILE A 109 24.33 -7.69 0.50
CA ILE A 109 23.71 -6.91 -0.58
C ILE A 109 22.82 -7.82 -1.43
N VAL A 110 21.57 -7.41 -1.63
CA VAL A 110 20.58 -8.10 -2.48
C VAL A 110 20.04 -7.15 -3.53
N LYS A 111 19.86 -7.64 -4.76
CA LYS A 111 19.36 -6.85 -5.90
C LYS A 111 18.14 -7.53 -6.51
N ASN A 112 17.09 -6.74 -6.74
CA ASN A 112 15.87 -7.17 -7.41
C ASN A 112 15.54 -6.20 -8.55
N GLU A 113 15.04 -6.71 -9.68
CA GLU A 113 14.61 -5.92 -10.83
C GLU A 113 13.15 -6.29 -11.13
N PHE A 114 12.32 -5.28 -11.37
CA PHE A 114 10.92 -5.43 -11.71
C PHE A 114 10.60 -4.66 -12.98
N SER A 115 9.83 -5.27 -13.88
CA SER A 115 9.24 -4.57 -15.02
C SER A 115 7.86 -4.03 -14.66
N PHE A 116 7.52 -2.85 -15.16
CA PHE A 116 6.24 -2.22 -14.88
C PHE A 116 5.68 -1.49 -16.11
N GLY A 117 4.36 -1.32 -16.10
CA GLY A 117 3.63 -0.49 -17.05
C GLY A 117 2.98 0.68 -16.30
N ILE A 118 2.65 1.72 -17.05
CA ILE A 118 1.93 2.89 -16.52
C ILE A 118 0.55 2.88 -17.19
N SER A 119 -0.52 2.84 -16.38
CA SER A 119 -1.89 2.95 -16.91
C SER A 119 -2.08 4.30 -17.60
N GLU A 120 -2.87 4.34 -18.67
CA GLU A 120 -3.23 5.59 -19.36
C GLU A 120 -4.05 6.54 -18.46
N GLU A 121 -4.66 6.00 -17.39
CA GLU A 121 -5.42 6.77 -16.39
C GLU A 121 -4.51 7.42 -15.34
N TRP A 122 -3.23 7.06 -15.27
CA TRP A 122 -2.30 7.56 -14.28
C TRP A 122 -1.55 8.77 -14.80
N VAL A 123 -1.34 9.76 -13.94
CA VAL A 123 -0.54 10.93 -14.28
C VAL A 123 0.91 10.63 -13.89
N LEU A 124 1.78 10.34 -14.88
CA LEU A 124 3.19 9.96 -14.63
C LEU A 124 3.93 10.93 -13.70
N ASP A 125 3.68 12.23 -13.83
CA ASP A 125 4.29 13.26 -12.97
C ASP A 125 3.77 13.24 -11.53
N ASN A 126 2.78 12.43 -11.20
CA ASN A 126 2.26 12.25 -9.86
C ASN A 126 2.57 10.85 -9.29
N LEU A 127 3.28 10.01 -10.05
CA LEU A 127 3.59 8.64 -9.62
C LEU A 127 4.92 8.56 -8.87
N PHE A 128 4.93 7.73 -7.83
CA PHE A 128 6.10 7.40 -7.04
C PHE A 128 6.21 5.89 -6.84
N PHE A 129 7.44 5.39 -6.76
CA PHE A 129 7.72 4.12 -6.13
C PHE A 129 7.86 4.33 -4.62
N LEU A 130 7.14 3.54 -3.84
CA LEU A 130 7.34 3.37 -2.42
C LEU A 130 7.90 1.97 -2.17
N VAL A 131 9.14 1.89 -1.71
CA VAL A 131 9.89 0.64 -1.51
C VAL A 131 10.17 0.46 -0.04
N PHE A 132 9.88 -0.70 0.52
CA PHE A 132 10.13 -0.96 1.94
C PHE A 132 10.40 -2.44 2.22
N ILE A 133 11.12 -2.69 3.32
CA ILE A 133 11.54 -4.02 3.76
C ILE A 133 10.74 -4.37 5.01
N THR A 134 10.05 -5.52 4.98
CA THR A 134 9.30 -6.05 6.13
C THR A 134 9.98 -7.27 6.71
N ASN A 135 9.88 -7.47 8.02
CA ASN A 135 10.17 -8.74 8.66
C ASN A 135 9.05 -9.77 8.32
N GLY A 136 9.41 -10.96 7.87
CA GLY A 136 8.44 -11.98 7.43
C GLY A 136 7.67 -12.67 8.57
N GLY A 137 8.03 -12.41 9.84
CA GLY A 137 7.34 -12.93 11.02
C GLY A 137 6.23 -12.01 11.53
N ASP A 138 6.52 -10.72 11.68
CA ASP A 138 5.63 -9.74 12.31
C ASP A 138 5.28 -8.53 11.42
N PHE A 139 5.81 -8.49 10.19
CA PHE A 139 5.66 -7.42 9.22
C PHE A 139 6.27 -6.08 9.62
N GLU A 140 7.07 -5.99 10.70
CA GLU A 140 7.73 -4.74 11.08
C GLU A 140 8.59 -4.20 9.93
N ILE A 141 8.48 -2.90 9.67
CA ILE A 141 9.19 -2.22 8.58
C ILE A 141 10.58 -1.82 9.07
N LEU A 142 11.58 -2.45 8.46
CA LEU A 142 12.99 -2.23 8.76
C LEU A 142 13.48 -0.90 8.16
N GLN A 143 13.13 -0.64 6.91
CA GLN A 143 13.49 0.57 6.17
C GLN A 143 12.49 0.82 5.04
N ALA A 144 12.31 2.10 4.68
CA ALA A 144 11.55 2.53 3.52
C ALA A 144 12.34 3.54 2.66
N ALA A 145 11.92 3.72 1.41
CA ALA A 145 12.44 4.70 0.48
C ALA A 145 11.35 5.07 -0.54
N GLU A 146 11.38 6.30 -1.03
CA GLU A 146 10.46 6.79 -2.04
C GLU A 146 11.23 7.46 -3.18
N ILE A 147 10.75 7.29 -4.41
CA ILE A 147 11.23 8.06 -5.56
C ILE A 147 10.08 8.34 -6.52
N LYS A 148 10.03 9.56 -7.05
CA LYS A 148 9.17 9.88 -8.19
C LYS A 148 9.56 9.01 -9.40
N ILE A 149 8.59 8.41 -10.10
CA ILE A 149 8.87 7.48 -11.22
C ILE A 149 9.61 8.17 -12.37
N SER A 150 9.41 9.47 -12.57
CA SER A 150 10.19 10.25 -13.55
C SER A 150 11.60 10.64 -13.10
N GLY A 151 11.97 10.33 -11.84
CA GLY A 151 13.30 10.53 -11.29
C GLY A 151 14.25 9.38 -11.63
N PRO A 152 15.55 9.63 -11.87
CA PRO A 152 16.48 8.60 -12.31
C PRO A 152 16.89 7.62 -11.20
N SER A 153 17.08 8.10 -9.97
CA SER A 153 17.50 7.27 -8.84
C SER A 153 17.26 7.95 -7.49
N ALA A 154 17.09 7.16 -6.42
CA ALA A 154 17.01 7.63 -5.05
C ALA A 154 17.78 6.69 -4.12
N LYS A 155 18.22 7.22 -2.98
CA LYS A 155 18.94 6.47 -1.95
C LYS A 155 18.48 6.88 -0.56
N ALA A 156 18.00 5.93 0.23
CA ALA A 156 17.70 6.13 1.65
C ALA A 156 18.91 5.71 2.50
N ASN A 157 19.69 6.72 2.96
CA ASN A 157 20.88 6.56 3.80
C ASN A 157 20.65 6.83 5.29
N ASP A 158 19.45 7.29 5.65
CA ASP A 158 19.03 7.47 7.03
C ASP A 158 17.77 6.63 7.30
N LYS A 159 17.43 6.40 8.58
CA LYS A 159 16.21 5.71 8.96
C LYS A 159 15.00 6.52 8.48
N VAL A 160 14.17 5.91 7.65
CA VAL A 160 12.90 6.47 7.17
C VAL A 160 11.76 5.71 7.82
N ILE A 161 10.74 6.46 8.25
CA ILE A 161 9.54 5.96 8.88
C ILE A 161 8.42 5.98 7.83
N LEU A 162 7.61 4.92 7.80
CA LEU A 162 6.40 4.85 6.97
C LEU A 162 5.17 4.89 7.87
N LEU A 163 4.26 5.82 7.59
CA LEU A 163 2.89 5.82 8.10
C LEU A 163 1.96 5.29 7.01
N GLU A 164 1.37 4.11 7.23
CA GLU A 164 0.32 3.55 6.38
C GLU A 164 -1.05 3.93 6.97
N GLU A 165 -1.80 4.80 6.31
CA GLU A 165 -3.15 5.22 6.68
C GLU A 165 -4.19 4.32 5.99
N PHE A 166 -5.08 3.71 6.77
CA PHE A 166 -6.32 3.10 6.26
C PHE A 166 -7.44 4.14 6.24
N THR A 167 -8.00 4.36 5.05
CA THR A 167 -8.98 5.42 4.78
C THR A 167 -10.13 4.92 3.89
N GLY A 168 -11.10 5.80 3.62
CA GLY A 168 -12.21 5.55 2.72
C GLY A 168 -12.86 6.85 2.25
N HIS A 169 -13.26 6.91 0.99
CA HIS A 169 -13.79 8.15 0.40
C HIS A 169 -15.17 8.54 0.98
N THR A 170 -15.91 7.61 1.58
CA THR A 170 -17.15 7.90 2.31
C THR A 170 -16.99 8.01 3.82
N CYS A 171 -15.75 7.96 4.32
CA CYS A 171 -15.44 8.14 5.74
C CYS A 171 -15.37 9.62 6.11
N VAL A 172 -16.38 10.10 6.84
CA VAL A 172 -16.52 11.53 7.23
C VAL A 172 -15.40 12.07 8.13
N ASN A 173 -14.73 11.20 8.89
CA ASN A 173 -13.64 11.58 9.80
C ASN A 173 -12.24 11.39 9.19
N CYS A 174 -12.15 10.74 8.03
CA CYS A 174 -10.86 10.43 7.41
C CYS A 174 -10.12 11.68 6.89
N PRO A 175 -10.78 12.73 6.35
CA PRO A 175 -10.08 13.95 5.95
C PRO A 175 -9.27 14.61 7.07
N GLU A 176 -9.82 14.62 8.30
CA GLU A 176 -9.13 15.17 9.47
C GLU A 176 -7.86 14.35 9.80
N ALA A 177 -7.92 13.02 9.68
CA ALA A 177 -6.78 12.15 9.90
C ALA A 177 -5.72 12.30 8.82
N THR A 178 -6.12 12.36 7.54
CA THR A 178 -5.19 12.61 6.43
C THR A 178 -4.48 13.95 6.58
N MET A 179 -5.17 14.99 7.04
CA MET A 179 -4.53 16.27 7.35
C MET A 179 -3.50 16.17 8.47
N LEU A 180 -3.80 15.43 9.55
CA LEU A 180 -2.81 15.16 10.59
C LEU A 180 -1.58 14.43 10.02
N ALA A 181 -1.77 13.43 9.16
CA ALA A 181 -0.65 12.73 8.52
C ALA A 181 0.21 13.70 7.68
N HIS A 182 -0.41 14.62 6.93
CA HIS A 182 0.30 15.64 6.15
C HIS A 182 1.04 16.66 7.03
N ASP A 183 0.46 17.06 8.16
CA ASP A 183 1.12 17.93 9.15
C ASP A 183 2.34 17.23 9.77
N LEU A 184 2.24 15.93 10.04
CA LEU A 184 3.39 15.12 10.48
C LEU A 184 4.45 15.03 9.38
N LYS A 185 4.07 14.77 8.12
CA LYS A 185 5.03 14.77 6.99
C LYS A 185 5.70 16.14 6.84
N THR A 186 4.99 17.23 7.04
CA THR A 186 5.56 18.59 7.04
C THR A 186 6.57 18.79 8.18
N THR A 187 6.29 18.20 9.35
CA THR A 187 7.14 18.29 10.54
C THR A 187 8.42 17.45 10.43
N TYR A 188 8.29 16.21 9.95
CA TYR A 188 9.39 15.24 9.87
C TYR A 188 10.11 15.23 8.51
N GLY A 189 9.56 15.91 7.51
CA GLY A 189 10.13 16.01 6.17
C GLY A 189 10.34 14.64 5.53
N GLU A 190 11.50 14.47 4.90
CA GLU A 190 11.89 13.23 4.21
C GLU A 190 12.07 12.02 5.15
N GLN A 191 12.08 12.24 6.47
CA GLN A 191 12.15 11.14 7.45
C GLN A 191 10.81 10.41 7.61
N LEU A 192 9.70 10.99 7.14
CA LEU A 192 8.37 10.39 7.17
C LEU A 192 7.78 10.27 5.76
N LEU A 193 7.52 9.04 5.35
CA LEU A 193 6.76 8.68 4.17
C LEU A 193 5.32 8.34 4.57
N LEU A 194 4.40 8.57 3.63
CA LEU A 194 2.98 8.31 3.82
C LEU A 194 2.51 7.32 2.76
N LEU A 195 1.54 6.48 3.13
CA LEU A 195 0.81 5.61 2.22
C LEU A 195 -0.67 5.64 2.58
N SER A 196 -1.51 6.00 1.63
CA SER A 196 -2.97 6.02 1.77
C SER A 196 -3.57 4.75 1.17
N ILE A 197 -4.11 3.89 2.03
CA ILE A 197 -4.76 2.63 1.67
C ILE A 197 -6.28 2.78 1.80
N HIS A 198 -6.95 2.88 0.66
CA HIS A 198 -8.41 2.85 0.61
C HIS A 198 -8.88 1.40 0.71
N ALA A 199 -9.49 1.04 1.84
CA ALA A 199 -9.96 -0.32 2.08
C ALA A 199 -11.10 -0.38 3.11
N GLY A 200 -11.81 -1.51 3.14
CA GLY A 200 -12.99 -1.70 3.99
C GLY A 200 -14.26 -1.03 3.43
N ALA A 201 -15.34 -1.11 4.19
CA ALA A 201 -16.68 -0.76 3.72
C ALA A 201 -16.82 0.72 3.27
N LEU A 202 -16.08 1.64 3.89
CA LEU A 202 -16.15 3.07 3.57
C LEU A 202 -15.30 3.48 2.35
N ALA A 203 -14.55 2.53 1.78
CA ALA A 203 -13.81 2.69 0.54
C ALA A 203 -14.49 2.01 -0.66
N GLU A 204 -15.58 1.27 -0.45
CA GLU A 204 -16.36 0.66 -1.54
C GLU A 204 -16.96 1.76 -2.42
N PRO A 205 -16.84 1.68 -3.76
CA PRO A 205 -17.53 2.59 -4.66
C PRO A 205 -19.03 2.55 -4.44
N ASP A 206 -19.67 3.72 -4.49
CA ASP A 206 -21.10 3.91 -4.39
C ASP A 206 -21.64 4.58 -5.67
N ASP A 207 -22.93 4.92 -5.70
CA ASP A 207 -23.51 5.74 -6.75
C ASP A 207 -22.76 7.09 -6.87
N SER A 208 -22.77 7.65 -8.09
CA SER A 208 -22.21 8.97 -8.36
C SER A 208 -22.71 10.00 -7.34
N PRO A 209 -21.81 10.79 -6.71
CA PRO A 209 -20.45 11.10 -7.18
C PRO A 209 -19.32 10.25 -6.56
N TYR A 210 -19.63 9.19 -5.82
CA TYR A 210 -18.65 8.38 -5.08
C TYR A 210 -18.31 7.06 -5.80
N ASP A 211 -18.33 7.08 -7.13
CA ASP A 211 -18.21 5.89 -7.99
C ASP A 211 -16.76 5.48 -8.32
N THR A 212 -15.76 6.25 -7.87
CA THR A 212 -14.35 5.94 -8.09
C THR A 212 -13.87 4.85 -7.13
N ASP A 213 -13.28 3.77 -7.67
CA ASP A 213 -12.66 2.72 -6.86
C ASP A 213 -11.18 3.00 -6.64
N PHE A 214 -10.83 3.39 -5.40
CA PHE A 214 -9.45 3.58 -4.96
C PHE A 214 -8.86 2.33 -4.30
N ARG A 215 -9.64 1.26 -4.15
CA ARG A 215 -9.16 0.04 -3.52
C ARG A 215 -8.25 -0.71 -4.47
N THR A 216 -7.30 -1.43 -3.89
CA THR A 216 -6.44 -2.37 -4.61
C THR A 216 -6.48 -3.74 -3.93
N ASN A 217 -6.09 -4.80 -4.65
CA ASN A 217 -5.98 -6.13 -4.07
C ASN A 217 -4.98 -6.15 -2.91
N THR A 218 -3.84 -5.50 -3.08
CA THR A 218 -2.80 -5.40 -2.05
C THR A 218 -3.29 -4.59 -0.85
N GLY A 219 -3.91 -3.43 -1.07
CA GLY A 219 -4.49 -2.62 0.02
C GLY A 219 -5.55 -3.39 0.80
N THR A 220 -6.44 -4.10 0.10
CA THR A 220 -7.47 -4.96 0.73
C THR A 220 -6.85 -6.12 1.51
N ALA A 221 -5.80 -6.76 0.98
CA ALA A 221 -5.11 -7.85 1.66
C ALA A 221 -4.41 -7.37 2.94
N ILE A 222 -3.73 -6.22 2.90
CA ILE A 222 -3.11 -5.59 4.07
C ILE A 222 -4.18 -5.23 5.10
N PHE A 223 -5.27 -4.58 4.70
CA PHE A 223 -6.38 -4.25 5.60
C PHE A 223 -6.95 -5.50 6.29
N ASN A 224 -7.18 -6.59 5.54
CA ASN A 224 -7.69 -7.84 6.10
C ASN A 224 -6.68 -8.53 7.03
N GLN A 225 -5.37 -8.44 6.73
CA GLN A 225 -4.31 -9.01 7.56
C GLN A 225 -4.23 -8.35 8.93
N PHE A 226 -4.32 -7.02 8.98
CA PHE A 226 -4.22 -6.26 10.23
C PHE A 226 -5.58 -6.04 10.92
N ALA A 227 -6.67 -6.30 10.21
CA ALA A 227 -8.05 -6.30 10.73
C ALA A 227 -8.37 -5.07 11.61
N PRO A 228 -8.20 -3.84 11.09
CA PRO A 228 -8.49 -2.64 11.87
C PRO A 228 -9.96 -2.61 12.28
N LEU A 229 -10.24 -2.06 13.48
CA LEU A 229 -11.60 -1.96 14.01
C LEU A 229 -12.46 -0.90 13.29
N GLY A 230 -11.82 -0.03 12.50
CA GLY A 230 -12.47 1.01 11.72
C GLY A 230 -11.43 1.91 11.04
N VAL A 231 -11.93 2.89 10.29
CA VAL A 231 -11.14 3.98 9.70
C VAL A 231 -11.64 5.33 10.24
N PRO A 232 -10.79 6.36 10.38
CA PRO A 232 -9.36 6.34 10.07
C PRO A 232 -8.53 5.63 11.15
N THR A 233 -7.67 4.71 10.72
CA THR A 233 -6.61 4.10 11.54
C THR A 233 -5.36 3.98 10.69
N GLY A 234 -4.21 3.70 11.29
CA GLY A 234 -2.97 3.56 10.55
C GLY A 234 -1.92 2.76 11.31
N MET A 235 -0.79 2.54 10.67
CA MET A 235 0.35 1.81 11.24
C MET A 235 1.61 2.63 11.03
N VAL A 236 2.44 2.74 12.06
CA VAL A 236 3.75 3.42 11.99
C VAL A 236 4.83 2.35 12.01
N ASN A 237 5.55 2.18 10.89
CA ASN A 237 6.50 1.09 10.63
C ASN A 237 5.95 -0.33 10.92
N ARG A 238 4.62 -0.48 11.04
CA ARG A 238 4.00 -1.71 11.58
C ARG A 238 4.57 -2.15 12.94
N THR A 239 5.19 -1.24 13.68
CA THR A 239 5.74 -1.48 15.01
C THR A 239 4.62 -1.32 16.04
N SER A 240 4.59 -2.21 17.04
CA SER A 240 3.60 -2.13 18.12
C SER A 240 3.83 -0.88 18.99
N TYR A 241 2.79 -0.09 19.20
CA TYR A 241 2.76 1.07 20.07
C TYR A 241 1.55 0.98 20.99
N ASP A 242 1.74 1.21 22.30
CA ASP A 242 0.70 1.07 23.33
C ASP A 242 -0.13 -0.23 23.27
N GLY A 243 0.51 -1.32 22.85
CA GLY A 243 -0.07 -2.66 22.83
C GLY A 243 -0.80 -3.05 21.55
N GLY A 244 -0.72 -2.25 20.48
CA GLY A 244 -1.27 -2.57 19.16
C GLY A 244 -0.41 -2.07 18.01
N VAL A 245 -0.52 -2.71 16.84
CA VAL A 245 0.13 -2.27 15.60
C VAL A 245 -0.75 -1.30 14.81
N VAL A 246 -2.08 -1.52 14.84
CA VAL A 246 -3.08 -0.62 14.27
C VAL A 246 -3.41 0.45 15.31
N LEU A 247 -3.17 1.70 14.93
CA LEU A 247 -3.24 2.88 15.78
C LEU A 247 -4.33 3.84 15.31
N TRP A 248 -5.02 4.44 16.27
CA TRP A 248 -5.85 5.62 16.01
C TRP A 248 -4.96 6.85 15.79
N LYS A 249 -5.49 7.86 15.10
CA LYS A 249 -4.73 9.03 14.64
C LYS A 249 -3.94 9.76 15.75
N ASP A 250 -4.50 9.83 16.96
CA ASP A 250 -3.87 10.48 18.11
C ASP A 250 -2.59 9.79 18.59
N SER A 251 -2.37 8.52 18.20
CA SER A 251 -1.16 7.76 18.54
C SER A 251 -0.08 7.83 17.46
N TRP A 252 -0.34 8.42 16.29
CA TRP A 252 0.64 8.43 15.18
C TRP A 252 1.85 9.31 15.47
N GLU A 253 1.66 10.56 15.92
CA GLU A 253 2.77 11.46 16.25
C GLU A 253 3.74 10.85 17.29
N PRO A 254 3.29 10.38 18.46
CA PRO A 254 4.22 9.83 19.44
C PRO A 254 4.85 8.51 18.98
N ALA A 255 4.15 7.67 18.20
CA ALA A 255 4.73 6.47 17.61
C ALA A 255 5.83 6.79 16.58
N VAL A 256 5.64 7.83 15.75
CA VAL A 256 6.68 8.34 14.85
C VAL A 256 7.86 8.86 15.66
N ALA A 257 7.60 9.67 16.69
CA ALA A 257 8.65 10.28 17.52
C ALA A 257 9.54 9.24 18.22
N ASP A 258 9.00 8.11 18.65
CA ASP A 258 9.76 7.01 19.28
C ASP A 258 10.70 6.29 18.30
N LEU A 259 10.42 6.34 17.01
CA LEU A 259 11.25 5.73 15.96
C LEU A 259 12.26 6.70 15.36
N VAL A 260 12.00 8.01 15.46
CA VAL A 260 12.91 9.05 14.95
C VAL A 260 14.26 8.96 15.66
N GLY A 261 15.33 8.90 14.86
CA GLY A 261 16.70 8.85 15.37
C GLY A 261 17.18 7.48 15.81
N LEU A 262 16.34 6.43 15.71
CA LEU A 262 16.83 5.05 15.81
C LEU A 262 17.81 4.75 14.65
N PRO A 263 18.82 3.90 14.89
CA PRO A 263 19.79 3.55 13.86
C PRO A 263 19.10 2.81 12.71
N GLN A 264 19.55 3.10 11.50
CA GLN A 264 19.15 2.35 10.32
C GLN A 264 19.88 1.01 10.26
N GLN A 265 19.15 -0.05 9.93
CA GLN A 265 19.69 -1.41 9.86
C GLN A 265 19.83 -1.93 8.42
N ALA A 266 19.25 -1.24 7.43
CA ALA A 266 19.40 -1.55 6.01
C ALA A 266 19.25 -0.28 5.16
N SER A 267 20.01 -0.12 4.07
CA SER A 267 19.82 0.94 3.07
C SER A 267 19.15 0.43 1.81
N ILE A 268 18.39 1.33 1.16
CA ILE A 268 17.67 1.06 -0.09
C ILE A 268 18.15 2.05 -1.14
N ASP A 269 18.63 1.51 -2.25
CA ASP A 269 18.96 2.23 -3.49
C ASP A 269 17.94 1.84 -4.57
N ILE A 270 17.34 2.84 -5.21
CA ILE A 270 16.36 2.67 -6.28
C ILE A 270 16.91 3.30 -7.55
N LEU A 271 16.86 2.56 -8.67
CA LEU A 271 17.17 3.03 -10.01
C LEU A 271 15.94 2.82 -10.89
N VAL A 272 15.50 3.87 -11.57
CA VAL A 272 14.35 3.80 -12.50
C VAL A 272 14.85 3.99 -13.93
N GLU A 273 14.45 3.08 -14.79
CA GLU A 273 14.74 3.11 -16.22
C GLU A 273 13.41 3.21 -16.97
N LEU A 274 13.12 4.40 -17.49
CA LEU A 274 11.98 4.60 -18.38
C LEU A 274 12.44 4.33 -19.82
N ASP A 275 11.84 3.34 -20.47
CA ASP A 275 11.99 3.17 -21.91
C ASP A 275 11.47 4.40 -22.69
N GLU A 276 12.31 4.89 -23.61
CA GLU A 276 11.98 5.97 -24.53
C GLU A 276 11.34 5.34 -25.78
N LYS A 277 10.00 5.41 -25.88
CA LYS A 277 9.30 5.04 -27.11
C LYS A 277 9.63 5.97 -28.28
#